data_AF-A0A2V9MWP1-F1
#
_entry.id   AF-A0A2V9MWP1-F1
#
_cell.length_a   1.000
_cell.length_b   1.000
_cell.length_c   1.000
_cell.angle_alpha   90.00
_cell.angle_beta   90.00
_cell.angle_gamma   90.00
#
_symmetry.space_group_name_H-M   'P 1'
#
loop_
_entity.id
_entity.type
_entity.pdbx_description
1 polymer ?
#
loop_
_entity_poly.entity_id
_entity_poly.type
_entity_poly.pdbx_seq_one_letter_code
_entity_poly.pdbx_strand_id
1 'polypeptide(L)'
;FHNTRNGTFTEVGYLAGVAVSGEGQFEAGMGCDAADTTGTGRMDLVVTHLDTQLARFYQNVGDGAFDDATFRSKLGYATFHMSGFGTRFFDYDNDGTRDLFMANGHVLDNIERYHADTKYAEPKLMFRNNGRGIFENVSDQLGPEFVAPKVSRGAAVADFDNDGNLDILISNNGAAPQLLRNDGGNANHWLEILLIGTKSNRDGVGARVKLNAGDLVLYDQRKGGMSYQSAQDPRLHFGLGTRMKIDSLEILWPSGMGTKLMNIKADQIIAIKEGKGIVERPFPRIRKAP
;
A
#
# COMPACT_ATOMS: atom_id res chain seq x y z
N PHE A 1 -8.26 -12.22 -11.60
CA PHE A 1 -8.07 -13.69 -11.65
C PHE A 1 -8.12 -14.30 -10.27
N HIS A 2 -8.71 -15.48 -10.13
CA HIS A 2 -8.71 -16.30 -8.92
C HIS A 2 -7.72 -17.47 -9.08
N ASN A 3 -6.81 -17.64 -8.12
CA ASN A 3 -5.88 -18.77 -8.08
C ASN A 3 -6.61 -20.05 -7.64
N THR A 4 -6.66 -21.05 -8.53
CA THR A 4 -7.34 -22.34 -8.29
C THR A 4 -6.49 -23.33 -7.48
N ARG A 5 -5.26 -22.94 -7.10
CA ARG A 5 -4.30 -23.70 -6.28
C ARG A 5 -3.73 -24.96 -6.92
N ASN A 6 -3.88 -25.12 -8.23
CA ASN A 6 -3.24 -26.19 -9.01
C ASN A 6 -2.27 -25.64 -10.07
N GLY A 7 -1.83 -24.39 -9.92
CA GLY A 7 -1.00 -23.68 -10.90
C GLY A 7 -1.80 -22.99 -12.01
N THR A 8 -3.13 -23.02 -11.98
CA THR A 8 -3.98 -22.31 -12.93
C THR A 8 -4.74 -21.15 -12.28
N PHE A 9 -5.30 -20.29 -13.13
CA PHE A 9 -6.05 -19.12 -12.72
C PHE A 9 -7.36 -19.05 -13.52
N THR A 10 -8.44 -18.63 -12.87
CA THR A 10 -9.75 -18.41 -13.50
C THR A 10 -10.04 -16.92 -13.57
N GLU A 11 -10.48 -16.42 -14.73
CA GLU A 11 -10.99 -15.06 -14.87
C GLU A 11 -12.29 -14.95 -14.07
N VAL A 12 -12.38 -13.96 -13.18
CA VAL A 12 -13.54 -13.73 -12.31
C VAL A 12 -13.85 -12.25 -12.14
N GLY A 13 -13.15 -11.35 -12.82
CA GLY A 13 -13.20 -9.91 -12.59
C GLY A 13 -14.59 -9.33 -12.82
N TYR A 14 -15.29 -9.82 -13.84
CA TYR A 14 -16.69 -9.43 -14.08
C TYR A 14 -17.62 -9.88 -12.96
N LEU A 15 -17.54 -11.15 -12.56
CA LEU A 15 -18.37 -11.71 -11.49
C LEU A 15 -18.03 -11.10 -10.12
N ALA A 16 -16.77 -10.70 -9.92
CA ALA A 16 -16.29 -10.06 -8.71
C ALA A 16 -16.57 -8.55 -8.65
N GLY A 17 -17.04 -7.93 -9.74
CA GLY A 17 -17.37 -6.50 -9.78
C GLY A 17 -16.16 -5.55 -9.94
N VAL A 18 -15.06 -6.02 -10.55
CA VAL A 18 -13.80 -5.26 -10.65
C VAL A 18 -13.24 -5.13 -12.08
N ALA A 19 -13.98 -5.62 -13.08
CA ALA A 19 -13.51 -5.65 -14.48
C ALA A 19 -13.80 -4.36 -15.28
N VAL A 20 -14.81 -3.60 -14.88
CA VAL A 20 -15.33 -2.43 -15.59
C VAL A 20 -15.80 -1.39 -14.58
N SER A 21 -15.97 -0.14 -15.04
CA SER A 21 -16.57 0.92 -14.23
C SER A 21 -18.01 0.60 -13.80
N GLY A 22 -18.57 1.40 -12.89
CA GLY A 22 -19.99 1.36 -12.53
C GLY A 22 -20.95 1.54 -13.74
N GLU A 23 -20.49 2.17 -14.81
CA GLU A 23 -21.20 2.35 -16.08
C GLU A 23 -20.91 1.23 -17.11
N GLY A 24 -20.17 0.19 -16.71
CA GLY A 24 -19.80 -0.93 -17.56
C GLY A 24 -18.72 -0.64 -18.60
N GLN A 25 -17.94 0.44 -18.42
CA GLN A 25 -16.88 0.83 -19.36
C GLN A 25 -15.53 0.21 -19.00
N PHE A 26 -14.74 -0.15 -20.01
CA PHE A 26 -13.35 -0.51 -19.82
C PHE A 26 -12.52 0.74 -19.53
N GLU A 27 -11.60 0.63 -18.57
CA GLU A 27 -10.71 1.71 -18.18
C GLU A 27 -9.23 1.23 -18.26
N ALA A 28 -8.28 2.16 -18.22
CA ALA A 28 -6.90 1.89 -18.60
C ALA A 28 -6.19 0.81 -17.77
N GLY A 29 -6.41 0.76 -16.45
CA GLY A 29 -5.86 -0.29 -15.57
C GLY A 29 -4.34 -0.19 -15.44
N MET A 30 -3.84 0.92 -14.90
CA MET A 30 -2.43 1.27 -15.00
C MET A 30 -1.60 0.74 -13.82
N GLY A 31 -1.98 1.06 -12.59
CA GLY A 31 -1.39 0.49 -11.38
C GLY A 31 -2.46 -0.07 -10.46
N CYS A 32 -2.07 -1.00 -9.59
CA CYS A 32 -2.97 -1.58 -8.61
C CYS A 32 -2.30 -1.87 -7.28
N ASP A 33 -3.13 -1.86 -6.24
CA ASP A 33 -2.72 -2.21 -4.89
C ASP A 33 -3.85 -2.87 -4.10
N ALA A 34 -3.49 -3.52 -2.98
CA ALA A 34 -4.45 -4.21 -2.11
C ALA A 34 -4.05 -4.12 -0.63
N ALA A 35 -5.00 -3.74 0.22
CA ALA A 35 -4.83 -3.68 1.67
C ALA A 35 -6.18 -3.75 2.39
N ASP A 36 -6.18 -4.11 3.69
CA ASP A 36 -7.37 -4.01 4.54
C ASP A 36 -7.53 -2.57 5.01
N THR A 37 -8.46 -1.83 4.40
CA THR A 37 -8.64 -0.40 4.70
C THR A 37 -9.70 -0.14 5.78
N THR A 38 -10.37 -1.20 6.25
CA THR A 38 -11.53 -1.14 7.16
C THR A 38 -11.40 -2.01 8.41
N GLY A 39 -10.26 -2.68 8.59
CA GLY A 39 -9.98 -3.55 9.74
C GLY A 39 -10.78 -4.87 9.73
N THR A 40 -11.29 -5.27 8.58
CA THR A 40 -12.15 -6.48 8.46
C THR A 40 -11.35 -7.76 8.22
N GLY A 41 -10.05 -7.64 7.98
CA GLY A 41 -9.17 -8.70 7.52
C GLY A 41 -9.33 -9.07 6.04
N ARG A 42 -10.17 -8.33 5.29
CA ARG A 42 -10.34 -8.50 3.85
C ARG A 42 -9.59 -7.39 3.11
N MET A 43 -8.91 -7.77 2.02
CA MET A 43 -8.15 -6.82 1.22
C MET A 43 -9.09 -6.14 0.22
N ASP A 44 -9.19 -4.82 0.32
CA ASP A 44 -9.77 -3.92 -0.67
C ASP A 44 -8.77 -3.69 -1.80
N LEU A 45 -9.24 -3.21 -2.95
CA LEU A 45 -8.39 -2.95 -4.11
C LEU A 45 -8.45 -1.48 -4.51
N VAL A 46 -7.32 -0.97 -5.00
CA VAL A 46 -7.28 0.28 -5.77
C VAL A 46 -6.72 0.00 -7.15
N VAL A 47 -7.27 0.64 -8.16
CA VAL A 47 -6.75 0.63 -9.54
C VAL A 47 -6.69 2.07 -10.04
N THR A 48 -5.54 2.48 -10.57
CA THR A 48 -5.36 3.80 -11.16
C THR A 48 -5.57 3.77 -12.66
N HIS A 49 -5.97 4.92 -13.20
CA HIS A 49 -6.38 5.08 -14.60
C HIS A 49 -5.89 6.41 -15.16
N LEU A 50 -6.23 6.69 -16.43
CA LEU A 50 -5.93 7.97 -17.08
C LEU A 50 -6.85 9.09 -16.57
N ASP A 51 -6.51 10.34 -16.90
CA ASP A 51 -7.42 11.45 -16.68
C ASP A 51 -8.79 11.19 -17.33
N THR A 52 -9.84 11.75 -16.73
CA THR A 52 -11.26 11.48 -17.02
C THR A 52 -11.75 10.07 -16.67
N GLN A 53 -10.86 9.16 -16.27
CA GLN A 53 -11.19 7.90 -15.61
C GLN A 53 -10.87 8.02 -14.11
N LEU A 54 -11.74 7.51 -13.25
CA LEU A 54 -11.54 7.64 -11.81
C LEU A 54 -10.50 6.63 -11.33
N ALA A 55 -9.69 6.98 -10.32
CA ALA A 55 -8.98 5.95 -9.57
C ALA A 55 -10.01 5.10 -8.82
N ARG A 56 -10.17 3.85 -9.23
CA ARG A 56 -11.21 2.96 -8.73
C ARG A 56 -10.80 2.39 -7.37
N PHE A 57 -11.71 2.45 -6.41
CA PHE A 57 -11.56 1.79 -5.13
C PHE A 57 -12.67 0.77 -4.96
N TYR A 58 -12.28 -0.49 -4.82
CA TYR A 58 -13.19 -1.62 -4.72
C TYR A 58 -13.12 -2.19 -3.31
N GLN A 59 -14.20 -2.04 -2.55
CA GLN A 59 -14.28 -2.55 -1.19
C GLN A 59 -14.66 -4.03 -1.21
N ASN A 60 -13.93 -4.86 -0.46
CA ASN A 60 -14.16 -6.29 -0.41
C ASN A 60 -15.32 -6.61 0.55
N VAL A 61 -16.44 -7.04 -0.04
CA VAL A 61 -17.67 -7.37 0.71
C VAL A 61 -17.74 -8.83 1.15
N GLY A 62 -16.72 -9.64 0.81
CA GLY A 62 -16.69 -11.08 1.11
C GLY A 62 -17.09 -11.94 -0.09
N ASP A 63 -16.95 -13.25 0.06
CA ASP A 63 -17.37 -14.28 -0.91
C ASP A 63 -16.88 -14.07 -2.36
N GLY A 64 -15.75 -13.39 -2.52
CA GLY A 64 -15.13 -13.12 -3.82
C GLY A 64 -15.76 -11.96 -4.58
N ALA A 65 -16.62 -11.16 -3.95
CA ALA A 65 -17.26 -9.98 -4.52
C ALA A 65 -16.68 -8.68 -3.96
N PHE A 66 -16.74 -7.63 -4.78
CA PHE A 66 -16.35 -6.28 -4.43
C PHE A 66 -17.45 -5.30 -4.83
N ASP A 67 -17.52 -4.20 -4.08
CA ASP A 67 -18.42 -3.09 -4.35
C ASP A 67 -17.58 -1.86 -4.78
N ASP A 68 -17.98 -1.20 -5.87
CA ASP A 68 -17.32 0.03 -6.34
C ASP A 68 -17.59 1.15 -5.32
N ALA A 69 -16.58 1.40 -4.51
CA ALA A 69 -16.59 2.33 -3.41
C ALA A 69 -16.06 3.72 -3.79
N THR A 70 -15.75 3.97 -5.06
CA THR A 70 -14.93 5.10 -5.51
C THR A 70 -15.46 6.47 -5.05
N PHE A 71 -16.78 6.68 -5.12
CA PHE A 71 -17.39 7.93 -4.68
C PHE A 71 -17.51 8.01 -3.15
N ARG A 72 -17.93 6.92 -2.49
CA ARG A 72 -18.06 6.89 -1.01
C ARG A 72 -16.72 7.04 -0.30
N SER A 73 -15.63 6.59 -0.93
CA SER A 73 -14.27 6.68 -0.42
C SER A 73 -13.65 8.07 -0.62
N LYS A 74 -14.33 8.95 -1.37
CA LYS A 74 -13.90 10.32 -1.71
C LYS A 74 -12.65 10.42 -2.61
N LEU A 75 -12.23 9.33 -3.25
CA LEU A 75 -11.10 9.38 -4.19
C LEU A 75 -11.49 10.02 -5.53
N GLY A 76 -12.69 9.75 -6.03
CA GLY A 76 -13.07 10.08 -7.41
C GLY A 76 -12.77 11.53 -7.82
N TYR A 77 -13.23 12.52 -7.06
CA TYR A 77 -13.06 13.94 -7.41
C TYR A 77 -11.59 14.38 -7.42
N ALA A 78 -10.80 13.92 -6.44
CA ALA A 78 -9.39 14.28 -6.34
C ALA A 78 -8.53 13.67 -7.46
N THR A 79 -9.02 12.60 -8.10
CA THR A 79 -8.28 11.88 -9.15
C THR A 79 -8.79 12.13 -10.57
N PHE A 80 -9.93 12.82 -10.74
CA PHE A 80 -10.60 12.90 -12.05
C PHE A 80 -9.75 13.52 -13.16
N HIS A 81 -8.89 14.49 -12.85
CA HIS A 81 -8.01 15.13 -13.82
C HIS A 81 -6.57 14.57 -13.82
N MET A 82 -6.34 13.45 -13.15
CA MET A 82 -5.00 12.90 -12.92
C MET A 82 -4.84 11.57 -13.64
N SER A 83 -3.65 11.33 -14.19
CA SER A 83 -3.25 10.06 -14.78
C SER A 83 -2.39 9.27 -13.81
N GLY A 84 -3.01 8.35 -13.06
CA GLY A 84 -2.35 7.59 -12.02
C GLY A 84 -1.61 6.36 -12.53
N PHE A 85 -0.37 6.16 -12.07
CA PHE A 85 0.46 4.99 -12.33
C PHE A 85 0.72 4.22 -11.03
N GLY A 86 1.88 4.41 -10.40
CA GLY A 86 2.23 3.72 -9.17
C GLY A 86 1.28 4.09 -8.06
N THR A 87 0.75 3.09 -7.36
CA THR A 87 -0.18 3.29 -6.23
C THR A 87 0.16 2.32 -5.12
N ARG A 88 0.07 2.77 -3.87
CA ARG A 88 0.44 1.98 -2.69
C ARG A 88 -0.42 2.34 -1.49
N PHE A 89 -1.00 1.31 -0.88
CA PHE A 89 -1.48 1.37 0.50
C PHE A 89 -0.33 1.16 1.48
N PHE A 90 -0.22 2.06 2.46
CA PHE A 90 0.72 2.00 3.59
C PHE A 90 0.24 2.94 4.71
N ASP A 91 0.86 2.85 5.88
CA ASP A 91 0.52 3.64 7.07
C ASP A 91 1.63 4.70 7.24
N TYR A 92 1.40 5.94 6.81
CA TYR A 92 2.49 6.94 6.77
C TYR A 92 2.65 7.71 8.08
N ASP A 93 1.60 7.74 8.91
CA ASP A 93 1.57 8.45 10.18
C ASP A 93 1.49 7.50 11.41
N ASN A 94 1.67 6.20 11.18
CA ASN A 94 1.70 5.14 12.18
C ASN A 94 0.42 5.07 13.05
N ASP A 95 -0.72 5.51 12.53
CA ASP A 95 -1.99 5.55 13.26
C ASP A 95 -2.74 4.20 13.24
N GLY A 96 -2.25 3.23 12.47
CA GLY A 96 -2.82 1.89 12.32
C GLY A 96 -3.80 1.78 11.16
N THR A 97 -4.01 2.82 10.37
CA THR A 97 -4.85 2.78 9.17
C THR A 97 -4.00 2.61 7.90
N ARG A 98 -4.67 2.31 6.78
CA ARG A 98 -4.01 2.14 5.48
C ARG A 98 -4.34 3.34 4.60
N ASP A 99 -3.41 4.28 4.57
CA ASP A 99 -3.40 5.46 3.69
C ASP A 99 -3.00 5.08 2.27
N LEU A 100 -3.16 6.00 1.34
CA LEU A 100 -3.02 5.73 -0.08
C LEU A 100 -2.19 6.81 -0.79
N PHE A 101 -1.09 6.38 -1.39
CA PHE A 101 -0.26 7.20 -2.26
C PHE A 101 -0.52 6.89 -3.73
N MET A 102 -0.48 7.92 -4.59
CA MET A 102 -0.50 7.79 -6.04
C MET A 102 0.58 8.65 -6.72
N ALA A 103 1.37 8.02 -7.58
CA ALA A 103 2.28 8.65 -8.51
C ALA A 103 1.56 8.94 -9.83
N ASN A 104 1.54 10.21 -10.23
CA ASN A 104 0.81 10.68 -11.39
C ASN A 104 1.72 11.29 -12.46
N GLY A 105 1.17 11.44 -13.67
CA GLY A 105 1.79 12.10 -14.81
C GLY A 105 1.22 11.55 -16.09
N HIS A 106 0.74 12.41 -16.98
CA HIS A 106 0.04 11.98 -18.19
C HIS A 106 0.92 11.17 -19.16
N VAL A 107 0.28 10.38 -20.05
CA VAL A 107 0.97 9.55 -21.07
C VAL A 107 1.38 10.33 -22.32
N LEU A 108 0.58 11.31 -22.71
CA LEU A 108 0.85 12.23 -23.82
C LEU A 108 1.60 13.46 -23.31
N ASP A 109 2.79 13.70 -23.87
CA ASP A 109 3.67 14.83 -23.56
C ASP A 109 3.19 16.17 -24.13
N ASN A 110 2.13 16.14 -24.93
CA ASN A 110 1.50 17.28 -25.58
C ASN A 110 0.01 17.40 -25.22
N ILE A 111 -0.42 16.79 -24.11
CA ILE A 111 -1.83 16.72 -23.68
C ILE A 111 -2.49 18.09 -23.58
N GLU A 112 -1.73 19.12 -23.22
CA GLU A 112 -2.20 20.51 -23.11
C GLU A 112 -2.71 21.08 -24.43
N ARG A 113 -2.41 20.46 -25.58
CA ARG A 113 -2.97 20.82 -26.90
C ARG A 113 -4.40 20.34 -27.10
N TYR A 114 -4.83 19.34 -26.33
CA TYR A 114 -6.12 18.67 -26.45
C TYR A 114 -7.03 18.95 -25.25
N HIS A 115 -6.44 19.04 -24.05
CA HIS A 115 -7.15 19.26 -22.79
C HIS A 115 -6.42 20.33 -21.98
N ALA A 116 -7.01 21.53 -21.87
CA ALA A 116 -6.36 22.68 -21.22
C ALA A 116 -6.13 22.47 -19.71
N ASP A 117 -7.00 21.68 -19.08
CA ASP A 117 -7.03 21.43 -17.64
C ASP A 117 -6.17 20.21 -17.21
N THR A 118 -5.69 19.41 -18.17
CA THR A 118 -4.78 18.28 -17.92
C THR A 118 -3.33 18.71 -18.23
N LYS A 119 -2.35 18.21 -17.48
CA LYS A 119 -0.92 18.54 -17.65
C LYS A 119 -0.11 17.28 -17.86
N TYR A 120 0.99 17.38 -18.62
CA TYR A 120 1.89 16.25 -18.78
C TYR A 120 2.56 15.86 -17.46
N ALA A 121 3.11 16.84 -16.76
CA ALA A 121 3.62 16.68 -15.40
C ALA A 121 2.49 16.97 -14.42
N GLU A 122 2.24 16.03 -13.50
CA GLU A 122 1.12 16.09 -12.55
C GLU A 122 1.65 16.00 -11.11
N PRO A 123 0.95 16.58 -10.13
CA PRO A 123 1.28 16.40 -8.72
C PRO A 123 1.04 14.95 -8.28
N LYS A 124 1.78 14.51 -7.26
CA LYS A 124 1.52 13.24 -6.58
C LYS A 124 0.33 13.42 -5.62
N LEU A 125 -0.37 12.34 -5.32
CA LEU A 125 -1.48 12.36 -4.37
C LEU A 125 -1.20 11.55 -3.12
N MET A 126 -1.55 12.10 -1.96
CA MET A 126 -1.59 11.38 -0.69
C MET A 126 -2.96 11.50 -0.07
N PHE A 127 -3.46 10.37 0.39
CA PHE A 127 -4.79 10.23 0.95
C PHE A 127 -4.71 9.58 2.32
N ARG A 128 -5.08 10.32 3.37
CA ARG A 128 -5.18 9.76 4.72
C ARG A 128 -6.50 9.02 4.89
N ASN A 129 -6.47 7.79 5.39
CA ASN A 129 -7.66 6.99 5.66
C ASN A 129 -8.16 7.24 7.09
N ASN A 130 -9.47 7.34 7.29
CA ASN A 130 -10.06 7.45 8.62
C ASN A 130 -10.38 6.10 9.28
N GLY A 131 -9.81 5.00 8.76
CA GLY A 131 -10.05 3.62 9.19
C GLY A 131 -11.36 3.02 8.69
N ARG A 132 -12.11 3.72 7.83
CA ARG A 132 -13.39 3.23 7.25
C ARG A 132 -13.36 3.14 5.73
N GLY A 133 -12.17 3.22 5.12
CA GLY A 133 -12.01 3.28 3.67
C GLY A 133 -12.56 4.59 3.09
N ILE A 134 -12.58 5.65 3.90
CA ILE A 134 -12.94 7.01 3.49
C ILE A 134 -11.68 7.85 3.62
N PHE A 135 -11.28 8.43 2.51
CA PHE A 135 -10.01 9.09 2.37
C PHE A 135 -10.14 10.61 2.37
N GLU A 136 -9.15 11.27 2.95
CA GLU A 136 -8.95 12.72 2.93
C GLU A 136 -7.71 13.02 2.10
N ASN A 137 -7.81 13.88 1.10
CA ASN A 137 -6.62 14.34 0.36
C ASN A 137 -5.79 15.25 1.26
N VAL A 138 -4.58 14.81 1.59
CA VAL A 138 -3.64 15.51 2.46
C VAL A 138 -2.39 15.98 1.70
N SER A 139 -2.38 15.89 0.36
CA SER A 139 -1.23 16.28 -0.47
C SER A 139 -0.65 17.65 -0.14
N ASP A 140 -1.51 18.66 0.03
CA ASP A 140 -1.11 20.04 0.28
C ASP A 140 -0.59 20.27 1.71
N GLN A 141 -0.73 19.27 2.59
CA GLN A 141 -0.18 19.29 3.95
C GLN A 141 1.24 18.73 4.02
N LEU A 142 1.73 18.14 2.91
CA LEU A 142 3.06 17.56 2.80
C LEU A 142 4.06 18.58 2.26
N GLY A 143 5.34 18.17 2.18
CA GLY A 143 6.41 19.03 1.70
C GLY A 143 6.21 19.51 0.26
N PRO A 144 6.81 20.66 -0.13
CA PRO A 144 6.62 21.26 -1.46
C PRO A 144 6.99 20.32 -2.62
N GLU A 145 8.00 19.48 -2.44
CA GLU A 145 8.42 18.48 -3.44
C GLU A 145 7.40 17.35 -3.65
N PHE A 146 6.47 17.16 -2.70
CA PHE A 146 5.37 16.22 -2.85
C PHE A 146 4.37 16.69 -3.92
N VAL A 147 3.98 17.96 -3.87
CA VAL A 147 3.03 18.54 -4.84
C VAL A 147 3.69 19.07 -6.10
N ALA A 148 5.03 19.16 -6.13
CA ALA A 148 5.77 19.53 -7.33
C ALA A 148 5.40 18.61 -8.52
N PRO A 149 4.89 19.17 -9.64
CA PRO A 149 4.49 18.38 -10.79
C PRO A 149 5.67 17.63 -11.40
N LYS A 150 5.50 16.32 -11.62
CA LYS A 150 6.47 15.44 -12.26
C LYS A 150 5.73 14.44 -13.15
N VAL A 151 6.49 13.74 -14.00
CA VAL A 151 5.97 12.62 -14.77
C VAL A 151 6.30 11.34 -14.01
N SER A 152 5.63 11.15 -12.87
CA SER A 152 5.93 10.03 -11.96
C SER A 152 5.29 8.74 -12.48
N ARG A 153 5.99 7.61 -12.24
CA ARG A 153 5.58 6.28 -12.71
C ARG A 153 5.60 5.28 -11.56
N GLY A 154 6.73 4.60 -11.38
CA GLY A 154 6.88 3.59 -10.36
C GLY A 154 7.03 4.18 -8.97
N ALA A 155 6.50 3.49 -7.98
CA ALA A 155 6.57 3.89 -6.58
C ALA A 155 6.79 2.66 -5.70
N ALA A 156 7.76 2.77 -4.79
CA ALA A 156 8.09 1.78 -3.78
C ALA A 156 8.15 2.44 -2.41
N VAL A 157 7.62 1.75 -1.39
CA VAL A 157 7.60 2.22 0.00
C VAL A 157 8.59 1.41 0.83
N ALA A 158 9.36 2.06 1.70
CA ALA A 158 10.32 1.41 2.59
C ALA A 158 10.60 2.27 3.81
N ASP A 159 10.85 1.66 4.97
CA ASP A 159 11.57 2.32 6.07
C ASP A 159 13.07 2.31 5.72
N PHE A 160 13.50 3.29 4.92
CA PHE A 160 14.80 3.25 4.26
C PHE A 160 15.96 3.37 5.24
N ASP A 161 15.80 4.14 6.30
CA ASP A 161 16.82 4.36 7.32
C ASP A 161 16.62 3.60 8.64
N ASN A 162 15.59 2.73 8.69
CA ASN A 162 15.23 1.88 9.83
C ASN A 162 14.81 2.69 11.07
N ASP A 163 14.13 3.81 10.87
CA ASP A 163 13.65 4.69 11.92
C ASP A 163 12.18 4.45 12.30
N GLY A 164 11.44 3.70 11.47
CA GLY A 164 10.03 3.39 11.66
C GLY A 164 9.06 4.27 10.91
N ASN A 165 9.56 5.19 10.10
CA ASN A 165 8.75 6.02 9.23
C ASN A 165 8.91 5.54 7.80
N LEU A 166 7.78 5.23 7.16
CA LEU A 166 7.81 4.77 5.79
C LEU A 166 8.08 5.93 4.82
N ASP A 167 9.11 5.76 4.00
CA ASP A 167 9.53 6.65 2.92
C ASP A 167 8.99 6.17 1.57
N ILE A 168 9.02 7.05 0.57
CA ILE A 168 8.57 6.75 -0.79
C ILE A 168 9.69 7.02 -1.80
N LEU A 169 10.11 5.99 -2.53
CA LEU A 169 10.98 6.13 -3.69
C LEU A 169 10.16 6.10 -4.97
N ILE A 170 10.33 7.12 -5.81
CA ILE A 170 9.56 7.31 -7.04
C ILE A 170 10.50 7.35 -8.24
N SER A 171 10.13 6.61 -9.30
CA SER A 171 10.75 6.75 -10.61
C SER A 171 9.99 7.79 -11.43
N ASN A 172 10.74 8.72 -12.03
CA ASN A 172 10.20 9.79 -12.86
C ASN A 172 10.65 9.60 -14.30
N ASN A 173 9.72 9.74 -15.25
CA ASN A 173 10.04 9.62 -16.66
C ASN A 173 10.93 10.79 -17.11
N GLY A 174 12.08 10.48 -17.72
CA GLY A 174 13.03 11.50 -18.20
C GLY A 174 13.68 12.36 -17.11
N ALA A 175 13.62 11.95 -15.83
CA ALA A 175 14.19 12.70 -14.72
C ALA A 175 14.81 11.77 -13.66
N ALA A 176 15.58 12.34 -12.74
CA ALA A 176 16.14 11.59 -11.62
C ALA A 176 15.03 10.98 -10.73
N PRO A 177 15.29 9.80 -10.11
CA PRO A 177 14.40 9.27 -9.09
C PRO A 177 14.31 10.24 -7.90
N GLN A 178 13.17 10.21 -7.22
CA GLN A 178 12.90 11.08 -6.07
C GLN A 178 12.63 10.22 -4.84
N LEU A 179 13.44 10.41 -3.80
CA LEU A 179 13.20 9.86 -2.47
C LEU A 179 12.47 10.93 -1.64
N LEU A 180 11.22 10.65 -1.28
CA LEU A 180 10.45 11.43 -0.33
C LEU A 180 10.63 10.80 1.05
N ARG A 181 11.50 11.43 1.86
CA ARG A 181 11.76 10.97 3.22
C ARG A 181 10.69 11.46 4.18
N ASN A 182 10.18 10.57 5.02
CA ASN A 182 9.23 10.85 6.08
C ASN A 182 9.99 10.98 7.40
N ASP A 183 10.25 12.21 7.85
CA ASP A 183 11.02 12.47 9.07
C ASP A 183 10.17 12.44 10.37
N GLY A 184 9.13 11.60 10.41
CA GLY A 184 8.47 11.22 11.67
C GLY A 184 7.74 12.34 12.39
N GLY A 185 6.94 13.12 11.66
CA GLY A 185 6.05 14.13 12.26
C GLY A 185 5.00 13.58 13.24
N ASN A 186 4.93 12.25 13.40
CA ASN A 186 4.06 11.56 14.36
C ASN A 186 4.89 10.97 15.52
N ALA A 187 4.32 10.96 16.73
CA ALA A 187 4.91 10.34 17.92
C ALA A 187 4.37 8.91 18.16
N ASN A 188 3.86 8.29 17.10
CA ASN A 188 3.19 6.99 17.18
C ASN A 188 4.22 5.85 17.15
N HIS A 189 3.82 4.73 17.73
CA HIS A 189 4.59 3.51 17.82
C HIS A 189 4.38 2.63 16.59
N TRP A 190 5.33 1.73 16.32
CA TRP A 190 5.28 0.88 15.13
C TRP A 190 5.89 -0.51 15.39
N LEU A 191 5.67 -1.43 14.45
CA LEU A 191 6.38 -2.71 14.37
C LEU A 191 6.64 -3.06 12.91
N GLU A 192 7.88 -3.42 12.60
CA GLU A 192 8.19 -4.04 11.31
C GLU A 192 8.60 -5.50 11.42
N ILE A 193 8.19 -6.27 10.43
CA ILE A 193 8.34 -7.72 10.42
C ILE A 193 8.91 -8.20 9.10
N LEU A 194 10.12 -8.76 9.14
CA LEU A 194 10.67 -9.54 8.05
C LEU A 194 10.27 -11.01 8.20
N LEU A 195 9.54 -11.55 7.22
CA LEU A 195 9.19 -12.98 7.19
C LEU A 195 10.23 -13.79 6.42
N ILE A 196 10.60 -14.94 6.96
CA ILE A 196 11.58 -15.87 6.36
C ILE A 196 10.94 -17.25 6.24
N GLY A 197 10.58 -17.63 5.01
CA GLY A 197 10.00 -18.94 4.73
C GLY A 197 11.02 -20.07 4.72
N THR A 198 10.60 -21.25 5.17
CA THR A 198 11.41 -22.48 5.20
C THR A 198 10.80 -23.62 4.41
N LYS A 199 9.51 -23.85 4.60
CA LYS A 199 8.66 -24.77 3.81
C LYS A 199 7.89 -24.00 2.74
N SER A 200 7.42 -22.79 3.08
CA SER A 200 6.92 -21.79 2.14
C SER A 200 8.07 -21.19 1.30
N ASN A 201 7.74 -20.37 0.31
CA ASN A 201 8.76 -19.62 -0.44
C ASN A 201 9.60 -18.73 0.51
N ARG A 202 10.86 -18.48 0.15
CA ARG A 202 11.86 -17.90 1.07
C ARG A 202 11.49 -16.50 1.56
N ASP A 203 10.77 -15.74 0.76
CA ASP A 203 10.32 -14.39 1.07
C ASP A 203 8.99 -14.34 1.83
N GLY A 204 8.40 -15.50 2.14
CA GLY A 204 7.13 -15.61 2.84
C GLY A 204 5.93 -15.07 2.05
N VAL A 205 6.04 -14.86 0.74
CA VAL A 205 4.96 -14.31 -0.10
C VAL A 205 3.70 -15.15 0.01
N GLY A 206 2.59 -14.49 0.32
CA GLY A 206 1.29 -15.09 0.59
C GLY A 206 0.99 -15.31 2.07
N ALA A 207 1.98 -15.16 2.97
CA ALA A 207 1.76 -15.24 4.42
C ALA A 207 0.81 -14.14 4.88
N ARG A 208 -0.18 -14.52 5.68
CA ARG A 208 -1.19 -13.62 6.25
C ARG A 208 -0.89 -13.39 7.72
N VAL A 209 -0.91 -12.13 8.14
CA VAL A 209 -0.54 -11.71 9.49
C VAL A 209 -1.72 -10.99 10.12
N LYS A 210 -2.04 -11.38 11.36
CA LYS A 210 -2.97 -10.68 12.23
C LYS A 210 -2.21 -10.23 13.47
N LEU A 211 -2.38 -8.95 13.84
CA LEU A 211 -1.77 -8.33 15.00
C LEU A 211 -2.88 -7.79 15.90
N ASN A 212 -2.81 -8.07 17.20
CA ASN A 212 -3.67 -7.43 18.21
C ASN A 212 -2.80 -6.64 19.19
N ALA A 213 -3.14 -5.38 19.42
CA ALA A 213 -2.52 -4.49 20.40
C ALA A 213 -3.62 -3.70 21.11
N GLY A 214 -3.96 -4.07 22.35
CA GLY A 214 -5.09 -3.48 23.08
C GLY A 214 -6.41 -3.62 22.31
N ASP A 215 -7.00 -2.49 21.95
CA ASP A 215 -8.21 -2.33 21.14
C ASP A 215 -7.96 -2.32 19.63
N LEU A 216 -6.70 -2.28 19.18
CA LEU A 216 -6.32 -2.27 17.77
C LEU A 216 -6.12 -3.69 17.24
N VAL A 217 -6.73 -3.98 16.09
CA VAL A 217 -6.55 -5.23 15.34
C VAL A 217 -6.16 -4.88 13.92
N LEU A 218 -5.00 -5.37 13.48
CA LEU A 218 -4.46 -5.12 12.15
C LEU A 218 -4.27 -6.41 11.38
N TYR A 219 -4.48 -6.32 10.07
CA TYR A 219 -4.26 -7.41 9.14
C TYR A 219 -3.35 -6.95 8.00
N ASP A 220 -2.40 -7.80 7.62
CA ASP A 220 -1.62 -7.59 6.41
C ASP A 220 -1.22 -8.92 5.77
N GLN A 221 -0.74 -8.85 4.53
CA GLN A 221 -0.24 -9.97 3.78
C GLN A 221 1.10 -9.62 3.14
N ARG A 222 2.05 -10.57 3.21
CA ARG A 222 3.30 -10.45 2.47
C ARG A 222 3.04 -10.62 0.97
N LYS A 223 3.17 -9.54 0.22
CA LYS A 223 2.83 -9.45 -1.21
C LYS A 223 4.09 -9.47 -2.09
N GLY A 224 4.06 -10.18 -3.22
CA GLY A 224 5.25 -10.40 -4.06
C GLY A 224 5.65 -9.22 -4.95
N GLY A 225 4.67 -8.46 -5.45
CA GLY A 225 4.86 -7.29 -6.30
C GLY A 225 3.62 -6.41 -6.26
N MET A 226 3.81 -5.09 -6.25
CA MET A 226 2.77 -4.09 -6.04
C MET A 226 3.13 -2.81 -6.81
N SER A 227 2.17 -1.91 -7.03
CA SER A 227 2.38 -0.67 -7.78
C SER A 227 2.78 -0.91 -9.25
N TYR A 228 3.29 0.11 -9.93
CA TYR A 228 3.66 0.10 -11.34
C TYR A 228 5.16 -0.12 -11.52
N GLN A 229 5.56 -1.19 -12.22
CA GLN A 229 6.97 -1.49 -12.56
C GLN A 229 7.94 -1.38 -11.37
N SER A 230 7.48 -1.72 -10.17
CA SER A 230 8.20 -1.50 -8.92
C SER A 230 8.09 -2.73 -8.01
N ALA A 231 9.05 -2.86 -7.10
CA ALA A 231 8.98 -3.73 -5.95
C ALA A 231 9.42 -2.92 -4.73
N GLN A 232 8.93 -3.30 -3.56
CA GLN A 232 9.13 -2.52 -2.34
C GLN A 232 9.82 -3.33 -1.26
N ASP A 233 10.05 -2.68 -0.12
CA ASP A 233 10.54 -3.34 1.07
C ASP A 233 9.72 -4.61 1.39
N PRO A 234 10.36 -5.77 1.58
CA PRO A 234 9.65 -6.99 1.90
C PRO A 234 9.07 -7.01 3.32
N ARG A 235 9.46 -6.09 4.19
CA ARG A 235 8.98 -6.01 5.57
C ARG A 235 7.51 -5.59 5.59
N LEU A 236 6.75 -6.20 6.48
CA LEU A 236 5.41 -5.76 6.82
C LEU A 236 5.53 -4.66 7.88
N HIS A 237 4.76 -3.59 7.72
CA HIS A 237 4.76 -2.45 8.63
C HIS A 237 3.39 -2.30 9.30
N PHE A 238 3.41 -2.06 10.60
CA PHE A 238 2.22 -1.85 11.42
C PHE A 238 2.40 -0.61 12.29
N GLY A 239 1.68 0.47 11.99
CA GLY A 239 1.49 1.56 12.94
C GLY A 239 0.60 1.11 14.09
N LEU A 240 0.95 1.52 15.30
CA LEU A 240 0.32 1.08 16.54
C LEU A 240 -0.39 2.23 17.26
N GLY A 241 -0.31 3.45 16.72
CA GLY A 241 -0.72 4.67 17.41
C GLY A 241 0.03 4.81 18.74
N THR A 242 -0.69 5.01 19.82
CA THR A 242 -0.10 5.19 21.17
C THR A 242 0.28 3.89 21.88
N ARG A 243 0.24 2.73 21.21
CA ARG A 243 0.37 1.42 21.85
C ARG A 243 1.82 0.93 21.80
N MET A 244 2.43 0.81 22.98
CA MET A 244 3.85 0.42 23.13
C MET A 244 4.12 -1.10 23.04
N LYS A 245 3.08 -1.92 22.88
CA LYS A 245 3.21 -3.38 22.84
C LYS A 245 2.14 -4.03 21.97
N ILE A 246 2.48 -5.20 21.46
CA ILE A 246 1.62 -6.11 20.74
C ILE A 246 1.29 -7.28 21.66
N ASP A 247 0.00 -7.49 21.94
CA ASP A 247 -0.45 -8.55 22.82
C ASP A 247 -0.32 -9.92 22.15
N SER A 248 -0.67 -10.01 20.86
CA SER A 248 -0.50 -11.22 20.06
C SER A 248 -0.24 -10.92 18.59
N LEU A 249 0.62 -11.74 17.98
CA LEU A 249 0.88 -11.77 16.54
C LEU A 249 0.67 -13.19 16.01
N GLU A 250 -0.19 -13.34 15.02
CA GLU A 250 -0.55 -14.61 14.39
C GLU A 250 -0.17 -14.58 12.91
N ILE A 251 0.53 -15.60 12.43
CA ILE A 251 0.96 -15.74 11.04
C ILE A 251 0.44 -17.07 10.50
N LEU A 252 -0.33 -17.01 9.41
CA LEU A 252 -0.67 -18.17 8.59
C LEU A 252 0.24 -18.19 7.36
N TRP A 253 1.18 -19.14 7.34
CA TRP A 253 2.14 -19.31 6.26
C TRP A 253 1.49 -19.97 5.03
N PRO A 254 2.01 -19.73 3.80
CA PRO A 254 1.54 -20.41 2.59
C PRO A 254 1.55 -21.93 2.68
N SER A 255 2.47 -22.50 3.47
CA SER A 255 2.53 -23.95 3.74
C SER A 255 1.37 -24.50 4.56
N GLY A 256 0.49 -23.63 5.09
CA GLY A 256 -0.59 -23.95 6.02
C GLY A 256 -0.16 -23.95 7.49
N MET A 257 1.14 -23.76 7.78
CA MET A 257 1.64 -23.70 9.14
C MET A 257 1.18 -22.41 9.85
N GLY A 258 0.87 -22.51 11.14
CA GLY A 258 0.59 -21.36 12.01
C GLY A 258 1.81 -20.96 12.84
N THR A 259 1.97 -19.68 13.11
CA THR A 259 2.90 -19.16 14.13
C THR A 259 2.13 -18.17 15.01
N LYS A 260 2.26 -18.31 16.33
CA LYS A 260 1.68 -17.39 17.31
C LYS A 260 2.76 -16.91 18.27
N LEU A 261 2.86 -15.60 18.42
CA LEU A 261 3.80 -14.93 19.31
C LEU A 261 3.01 -13.97 20.21
N MET A 262 3.51 -13.73 21.42
CA MET A 262 2.83 -12.93 22.44
C MET A 262 3.79 -11.88 23.01
N ASN A 263 3.25 -10.77 23.51
CA ASN A 263 3.98 -9.75 24.26
C ASN A 263 5.23 -9.21 23.52
N ILE A 264 5.06 -8.79 22.26
CA ILE A 264 6.15 -8.19 21.47
C ILE A 264 6.18 -6.69 21.78
N LYS A 265 7.37 -6.12 22.02
CA LYS A 265 7.51 -4.66 22.20
C LYS A 265 7.32 -3.92 20.87
N ALA A 266 6.82 -2.70 20.91
CA ALA A 266 6.83 -1.80 19.76
C ALA A 266 8.25 -1.27 19.46
N ASP A 267 8.34 -0.44 18.43
CA ASP A 267 9.49 0.39 18.02
C ASP A 267 10.73 -0.44 17.64
N GLN A 268 10.49 -1.52 16.91
CA GLN A 268 11.55 -2.42 16.47
C GLN A 268 11.22 -3.12 15.15
N ILE A 269 12.27 -3.63 14.53
CA ILE A 269 12.20 -4.53 13.38
C ILE A 269 12.54 -5.93 13.89
N ILE A 270 11.69 -6.91 13.61
CA ILE A 270 11.91 -8.30 13.96
C ILE A 270 11.95 -9.20 12.73
N ALA A 271 12.75 -10.26 12.78
CA ALA A 271 12.73 -11.32 11.78
C ALA A 271 12.01 -12.55 12.36
N ILE A 272 11.04 -13.08 11.62
CA ILE A 272 10.29 -14.28 12.01
C ILE A 272 10.52 -15.37 10.97
N LYS A 273 11.07 -16.50 11.42
CA LYS A 273 11.35 -17.67 10.58
C LYS A 273 10.28 -18.73 10.76
N GLU A 274 9.71 -19.18 9.64
CA GLU A 274 8.70 -20.23 9.59
C GLU A 274 9.18 -21.49 10.32
N GLY A 275 8.35 -21.96 11.27
CA GLY A 275 8.63 -23.13 12.12
C GLY A 275 9.60 -22.89 13.28
N LYS A 276 10.18 -21.69 13.41
CA LYS A 276 11.13 -21.34 14.49
C LYS A 276 10.68 -20.16 15.36
N GLY A 277 9.88 -19.22 14.81
CA GLY A 277 9.50 -17.99 15.50
C GLY A 277 10.52 -16.88 15.29
N ILE A 278 10.69 -15.99 16.27
CA ILE A 278 11.63 -14.86 16.19
C ILE A 278 13.06 -15.39 16.10
N VAL A 279 13.84 -14.82 15.18
CA VAL A 279 15.26 -15.12 15.01
C VAL A 279 16.08 -13.83 15.02
N GLU A 280 17.31 -13.92 15.49
CA GLU A 280 18.23 -12.80 15.47
C GLU A 280 18.60 -12.44 14.02
N ARG A 281 18.42 -11.16 13.69
CA ARG A 281 18.88 -10.55 12.45
C ARG A 281 19.12 -9.06 12.71
N PRO A 282 20.29 -8.52 12.32
CA PRO A 282 20.57 -7.11 12.51
C PRO A 282 19.81 -6.26 11.48
N PHE A 283 19.23 -5.15 11.96
CA PHE A 283 18.62 -4.09 11.16
C PHE A 283 19.20 -2.74 11.59
N PRO A 284 20.46 -2.43 11.23
CA PRO A 284 21.11 -1.22 11.70
C PRO A 284 20.44 0.02 11.10
N ARG A 285 20.29 1.07 11.91
CA ARG A 285 19.88 2.38 11.41
C ARG A 285 20.93 2.96 10.47
N ILE A 286 20.47 3.54 9.37
CA ILE A 286 21.34 4.30 8.48
C ILE A 286 21.49 5.69 9.13
N ARG A 287 22.72 6.07 9.47
CA ARG A 287 22.96 7.40 10.07
C ARG A 287 22.58 8.47 9.06
N LYS A 288 21.81 9.48 9.51
CA LYS A 288 21.60 10.72 8.76
C LYS A 288 22.99 11.29 8.41
N ALA A 289 23.21 11.57 7.12
CA ALA A 289 24.38 12.36 6.73
C ALA A 289 24.27 13.70 7.48
N PRO A 290 25.38 14.20 8.06
CA PRO A 290 25.40 15.45 8.81
C PRO A 290 24.96 16.66 7.99
#